data_AF-A0A479ZZN5-F1
#
_entry.id   AF-A0A479ZZN5-F1
#
_cell.length_a   1.000
_cell.length_b   1.000
_cell.length_c   1.000
_cell.angle_alpha   90.00
_cell.angle_beta   90.00
_cell.angle_gamma   90.00
#
_symmetry.space_group_name_H-M   'P 1'
#
loop_
_entity.id
_entity.type
_entity.pdbx_description
1 polymer ?
#
loop_
_entity_poly.entity_id
_entity_poly.type
_entity_poly.pdbx_seq_one_letter_code
_entity_poly.pdbx_strand_id
1 'polypeptide(L)'
;MGILNYQSFCVFVAQEFQEITLPSVSERRMGVSEYANDIISYIERDLNTVHSLISLESSTWENGAKSTTDLALEITSFLYAIGAQHRVWRRWASLTAFGLFLQGKFLEAAQYACFGGEWEFIKILPSTTLKSQQISDQVFWKLVHPNFSANLPKNTTNDEDHAWLQLIKSIPAKDHSQTENALKEIADFWMAEDEDDWINFHPRSYPDFETPVCAVAALARHHGFQPTSLTPEQFSFLEAGLAIPEPSPMFPKIFSLSAYSTASPV
;
A
#
# COMPACT_ATOMS: atom_id res chain seq x y z
N MET A 1 -25.54 -7.49 3.37
CA MET A 1 -24.41 -6.66 2.91
C MET A 1 -23.89 -5.93 4.13
N GLY A 2 -22.62 -6.09 4.49
CA GLY A 2 -22.02 -5.37 5.61
C GLY A 2 -21.53 -4.00 5.15
N ILE A 3 -21.86 -2.94 5.88
CA ILE A 3 -21.28 -1.61 5.66
C ILE A 3 -19.95 -1.60 6.41
N LEU A 4 -18.84 -1.43 5.68
CA LEU A 4 -17.55 -1.19 6.32
C LEU A 4 -17.59 0.15 7.05
N ASN A 5 -17.45 0.06 8.36
CA ASN A 5 -17.39 1.20 9.27
C ASN A 5 -16.22 1.01 10.25
N TYR A 6 -15.96 2.00 11.08
CA TYR A 6 -14.86 1.94 12.05
C TYR A 6 -14.97 0.74 13.00
N GLN A 7 -16.16 0.35 13.42
CA GLN A 7 -16.34 -0.85 14.24
C GLN A 7 -15.87 -2.12 13.51
N SER A 8 -16.19 -2.24 12.22
CA SER A 8 -15.72 -3.35 11.39
C SER A 8 -14.19 -3.32 11.24
N PHE A 9 -13.60 -2.13 11.07
CA PHE A 9 -12.15 -1.94 11.01
C PHE A 9 -11.47 -2.45 12.29
N CYS A 10 -11.96 -2.04 13.46
CA CYS A 10 -11.45 -2.48 14.75
C CYS A 10 -11.54 -4.00 14.94
N VAL A 11 -12.65 -4.62 14.51
CA VAL A 11 -12.83 -6.07 14.59
C VAL A 11 -11.79 -6.80 13.75
N PHE A 12 -11.55 -6.37 12.51
CA PHE A 12 -10.56 -7.02 11.66
C PHE A 12 -9.14 -6.85 12.20
N VAL A 13 -8.78 -5.66 12.70
CA VAL A 13 -7.47 -5.44 13.34
C VAL A 13 -7.29 -6.34 14.56
N ALA A 14 -8.31 -6.46 15.41
CA ALA A 14 -8.25 -7.32 16.59
C ALA A 14 -8.10 -8.80 16.23
N GLN A 15 -8.71 -9.25 15.13
CA GLN A 15 -8.56 -10.61 14.62
C GLN A 15 -7.13 -10.86 14.11
N GLU A 16 -6.62 -10.00 13.22
CA GLU A 16 -5.24 -10.15 12.71
C GLU A 16 -4.21 -10.09 13.82
N PHE A 17 -4.45 -9.26 14.84
CA PHE A 17 -3.55 -9.13 15.98
C PHE A 17 -3.34 -10.46 16.71
N GLN A 18 -4.40 -11.24 16.94
CA GLN A 18 -4.31 -12.53 17.61
C GLN A 18 -3.49 -13.57 16.84
N GLU A 19 -3.29 -13.35 15.54
CA GLU A 19 -2.59 -14.26 14.64
C GLU A 19 -1.14 -13.83 14.34
N ILE A 20 -0.67 -12.68 14.87
CA ILE A 20 0.71 -12.23 14.67
C ILE A 20 1.66 -13.25 15.30
N THR A 21 2.49 -13.85 14.45
CA THR A 21 3.62 -14.68 14.86
C THR A 21 4.88 -14.12 14.22
N LEU A 22 5.90 -13.88 15.05
CA LEU A 22 7.18 -13.38 14.56
C LEU A 22 7.86 -14.52 13.78
N PRO A 23 8.17 -14.30 12.50
CA PRO A 23 8.76 -15.35 11.69
C PRO A 23 10.23 -15.57 12.08
N SER A 24 10.71 -16.80 11.93
CA SER A 24 12.14 -17.11 11.89
C SER A 24 12.53 -17.35 10.45
N VAL A 25 12.76 -16.26 9.71
CA VAL A 25 13.09 -16.26 8.29
C VAL A 25 14.14 -15.20 8.00
N SER A 26 14.71 -15.22 6.79
CA SER A 26 15.61 -14.18 6.33
C SER A 26 14.90 -12.82 6.32
N GLU A 27 15.55 -11.82 6.89
CA GLU A 27 15.09 -10.44 6.89
C GLU A 27 15.10 -9.87 5.47
N ARG A 28 14.14 -9.00 5.16
CA ARG A 28 14.13 -8.21 3.92
C ARG A 28 14.91 -6.92 4.06
N ARG A 29 14.96 -6.36 5.27
CA ARG A 29 15.67 -5.13 5.60
C ARG A 29 16.75 -5.40 6.64
N MET A 30 17.93 -4.84 6.44
CA MET A 30 19.06 -5.02 7.33
C MET A 30 18.79 -4.35 8.69
N GLY A 31 19.21 -5.01 9.77
CA GLY A 31 19.17 -4.45 11.13
C GLY A 31 17.82 -4.59 11.83
N VAL A 32 16.78 -5.15 11.19
CA VAL A 32 15.45 -5.28 11.81
C VAL A 32 15.48 -6.14 13.09
N SER A 33 16.30 -7.20 13.16
CA SER A 33 16.46 -7.99 14.39
C SER A 33 16.99 -7.18 15.57
N GLU A 34 17.79 -6.13 15.33
CA GLU A 34 18.35 -5.30 16.41
C GLU A 34 17.25 -4.52 17.13
N TYR A 35 16.18 -4.17 16.41
CA TYR A 35 15.08 -3.35 16.90
C TYR A 35 13.78 -4.13 17.13
N ALA A 36 13.71 -5.40 16.70
CA ALA A 36 12.46 -6.17 16.68
C ALA A 36 11.76 -6.19 18.05
N ASN A 37 12.48 -6.50 19.13
CA ASN A 37 11.90 -6.56 20.48
C ASN A 37 11.32 -5.22 20.95
N ASP A 38 12.00 -4.11 20.63
CA ASP A 38 11.54 -2.77 20.99
C ASP A 38 10.29 -2.41 20.19
N ILE A 39 10.29 -2.67 18.88
CA ILE A 39 9.14 -2.44 18.00
C ILE A 39 7.93 -3.28 18.42
N ILE A 40 8.12 -4.56 18.76
CA ILE A 40 7.06 -5.42 19.30
C ILE A 40 6.49 -4.81 20.58
N SER A 41 7.35 -4.38 21.50
CA SER A 41 6.91 -3.78 22.76
C SER A 41 6.12 -2.48 22.54
N TYR A 42 6.51 -1.67 21.55
CA TYR A 42 5.77 -0.47 21.15
C TYR A 42 4.42 -0.81 20.53
N ILE A 43 4.39 -1.77 19.59
CA ILE A 43 3.16 -2.25 18.95
C ILE A 43 2.19 -2.75 20.02
N GLU A 44 2.64 -3.59 20.98
CA GLU A 44 1.81 -4.09 22.08
C GLU A 44 1.23 -2.98 22.96
N ARG A 45 2.05 -1.97 23.28
CA ARG A 45 1.59 -0.79 24.05
C ARG A 45 0.55 0.02 23.27
N ASP A 46 0.81 0.26 21.99
CA ASP A 46 -0.02 1.10 21.15
C ASP A 46 -1.34 0.38 20.81
N LEU A 47 -1.33 -0.96 20.70
CA LEU A 47 -2.53 -1.81 20.65
C LEU A 47 -3.42 -1.67 21.88
N ASN A 48 -2.83 -1.74 23.08
CA ASN A 48 -3.58 -1.54 24.33
C ASN A 48 -4.22 -0.15 24.36
N THR A 49 -3.49 0.86 23.90
CA THR A 49 -3.99 2.24 23.80
C THR A 49 -5.17 2.33 22.82
N VAL A 50 -5.03 1.78 21.62
CA VAL A 50 -6.10 1.73 20.61
C VAL A 50 -7.32 0.97 21.13
N HIS A 51 -7.13 -0.17 21.81
CA HIS A 51 -8.22 -0.93 22.41
C HIS A 51 -8.96 -0.12 23.50
N SER A 52 -8.23 0.62 24.34
CA SER A 52 -8.83 1.55 25.31
C SER A 52 -9.61 2.67 24.62
N LEU A 53 -9.09 3.25 23.53
CA LEU A 53 -9.78 4.29 22.77
C LEU A 53 -11.07 3.81 22.10
N ILE A 54 -11.12 2.56 21.65
CA ILE A 54 -12.31 1.94 21.06
C ILE A 54 -13.38 1.66 22.13
N SER A 55 -12.95 1.27 23.34
CA SER A 55 -13.84 0.90 24.45
C SER A 55 -14.35 2.08 25.27
N LEU A 56 -13.67 3.23 25.22
CA LEU A 56 -14.12 4.48 25.84
C LEU A 56 -14.86 5.32 24.80
N GLU A 57 -16.15 5.61 25.03
CA GLU A 57 -16.98 6.52 24.20
C GLU A 57 -16.46 7.99 24.16
N SER A 58 -15.30 8.26 24.75
CA SER A 58 -14.69 9.60 24.85
C SER A 58 -13.77 9.97 23.68
N SER A 59 -13.43 9.03 22.78
CA SER A 59 -12.63 9.33 21.60
C SER A 59 -13.52 9.66 20.39
N THR A 60 -13.16 10.70 19.63
CA THR A 60 -13.84 10.95 18.36
C THR A 60 -13.50 9.83 17.38
N TRP A 61 -14.47 9.43 16.56
CA TRP A 61 -14.29 8.44 15.50
C TRP A 61 -13.04 8.70 14.64
N GLU A 62 -12.76 9.97 14.35
CA GLU A 62 -11.60 10.42 13.58
C GLU A 62 -10.27 10.06 14.25
N ASN A 63 -10.16 10.31 15.56
CA ASN A 63 -8.95 10.01 16.33
C ASN A 63 -8.75 8.50 16.46
N GLY A 64 -9.83 7.76 16.72
CA GLY A 64 -9.80 6.31 16.77
C GLY A 64 -9.36 5.69 15.44
N ALA A 65 -9.96 6.12 14.31
CA ALA A 65 -9.61 5.65 12.98
C ALA A 65 -8.15 5.96 12.64
N LYS A 66 -7.67 7.16 12.98
CA LYS A 66 -6.28 7.56 12.78
C LYS A 66 -5.32 6.66 13.56
N SER A 67 -5.47 6.54 14.87
CA SER A 67 -4.57 5.73 15.71
C SER A 67 -4.55 4.26 15.30
N THR A 68 -5.70 3.68 14.95
CA THR A 68 -5.76 2.29 14.46
C THR A 68 -5.08 2.14 13.09
N THR A 69 -5.20 3.14 12.21
CA THR A 69 -4.54 3.10 10.89
C THR A 69 -3.03 3.24 11.01
N ASP A 70 -2.53 4.18 11.81
CA ASP A 70 -1.10 4.40 12.02
C ASP A 70 -0.44 3.11 12.56
N LEU A 71 -1.12 2.43 13.49
CA LEU A 71 -0.69 1.14 14.02
C LEU A 71 -0.70 0.03 12.95
N ALA A 72 -1.74 -0.05 12.11
CA ALA A 72 -1.79 -1.02 11.02
C ALA A 72 -0.66 -0.80 10.00
N LEU A 73 -0.32 0.46 9.74
CA LEU A 73 0.77 0.86 8.86
C LEU A 73 2.12 0.42 9.44
N GLU A 74 2.37 0.72 10.73
CA GLU A 74 3.59 0.31 11.45
C GLU A 74 3.75 -1.21 11.46
N ILE A 75 2.68 -1.96 11.73
CA ILE A 75 2.69 -3.44 11.68
C ILE A 75 2.95 -3.94 10.26
N THR A 76 2.34 -3.34 9.24
CA THR A 76 2.60 -3.70 7.83
C THR A 76 4.08 -3.57 7.49
N SER A 77 4.68 -2.43 7.84
CA SER A 77 6.09 -2.10 7.61
C SER A 77 7.01 -3.11 8.30
N PHE A 78 6.80 -3.31 9.60
CA PHE A 78 7.63 -4.20 10.41
C PHE A 78 7.56 -5.65 9.94
N LEU A 79 6.35 -6.17 9.66
CA LEU A 79 6.18 -7.53 9.17
C LEU A 79 6.82 -7.74 7.80
N TYR A 80 6.77 -6.72 6.93
CA TYR A 80 7.50 -6.77 5.66
C TYR A 80 9.01 -6.85 5.92
N ALA A 81 9.56 -5.92 6.70
CA ALA A 81 10.99 -5.79 6.99
C ALA A 81 11.60 -7.05 7.62
N ILE A 82 10.93 -7.63 8.62
CA ILE A 82 11.37 -8.85 9.32
C ILE A 82 11.23 -10.13 8.48
N GLY A 83 10.78 -10.02 7.23
CA GLY A 83 10.73 -11.17 6.33
C GLY A 83 9.45 -12.00 6.44
N ALA A 84 8.39 -11.54 7.11
CA ALA A 84 7.15 -12.30 7.24
C ALA A 84 6.62 -12.78 5.89
N GLN A 85 5.91 -13.91 5.89
CA GLN A 85 5.32 -14.47 4.68
C GLN A 85 4.44 -13.41 3.99
N HIS A 86 4.46 -13.37 2.66
CA HIS A 86 3.73 -12.36 1.88
C HIS A 86 2.25 -12.25 2.28
N ARG A 87 1.62 -13.39 2.55
CA ARG A 87 0.22 -13.43 2.99
C ARG A 87 -0.03 -12.64 4.28
N VAL A 88 0.92 -12.64 5.22
CA VAL A 88 0.74 -12.05 6.55
C VAL A 88 0.79 -10.53 6.46
N TRP A 89 1.90 -9.95 6.00
CA TRP A 89 2.03 -8.48 5.94
C TRP A 89 1.05 -7.85 4.94
N ARG A 90 0.64 -8.54 3.87
CA ARG A 90 -0.34 -8.03 2.89
C ARG A 90 -1.75 -7.89 3.46
N ARG A 91 -2.15 -8.70 4.44
CA ARG A 91 -3.43 -8.51 5.15
C ARG A 91 -3.42 -7.22 5.96
N TRP A 92 -2.29 -6.91 6.59
CA TRP A 92 -2.08 -5.63 7.26
C TRP A 92 -2.06 -4.46 6.27
N ALA A 93 -1.54 -4.65 5.06
CA ALA A 93 -1.67 -3.67 4.00
C ALA A 93 -3.14 -3.43 3.60
N SER A 94 -3.98 -4.48 3.49
CA SER A 94 -5.42 -4.33 3.28
C SER A 94 -6.10 -3.54 4.42
N LEU A 95 -5.73 -3.80 5.67
CA LEU A 95 -6.24 -3.04 6.82
C LEU A 95 -5.82 -1.58 6.78
N THR A 96 -4.55 -1.31 6.45
CA THR A 96 -4.02 0.04 6.28
C THR A 96 -4.80 0.78 5.19
N ALA A 97 -5.07 0.13 4.06
CA ALA A 97 -5.88 0.67 2.98
C ALA A 97 -7.29 1.07 3.45
N PHE A 98 -7.94 0.21 4.24
CA PHE A 98 -9.26 0.49 4.78
C PHE A 98 -9.24 1.67 5.77
N GLY A 99 -8.26 1.71 6.67
CA GLY A 99 -8.08 2.82 7.60
C GLY A 99 -7.84 4.17 6.90
N LEU A 100 -7.00 4.19 5.87
CA LEU A 100 -6.73 5.37 5.04
C LEU A 100 -7.99 5.85 4.29
N PHE A 101 -8.81 4.92 3.81
CA PHE A 101 -10.10 5.26 3.19
C PHE A 101 -11.08 5.91 4.18
N LEU A 102 -11.16 5.42 5.42
CA LEU A 102 -11.97 6.06 6.47
C LEU A 102 -11.49 7.48 6.75
N GLN A 103 -10.19 7.76 6.61
CA GLN A 103 -9.63 9.11 6.76
C GLN A 103 -9.77 9.99 5.50
N GLY A 104 -10.33 9.49 4.41
CA GLY A 104 -10.42 10.22 3.13
C GLY A 104 -9.09 10.33 2.37
N LYS A 105 -8.07 9.55 2.74
CA LYS A 105 -6.76 9.48 2.07
C LYS A 105 -6.80 8.46 0.94
N PHE A 106 -7.53 8.79 -0.12
CA PHE A 106 -7.88 7.81 -1.16
C PHE A 106 -6.70 7.33 -2.02
N LEU A 107 -5.70 8.19 -2.26
CA LEU A 107 -4.51 7.83 -3.02
C LEU A 107 -3.71 6.75 -2.29
N GLU A 108 -3.38 7.01 -1.04
CA GLU A 108 -2.64 6.11 -0.17
C GLU A 108 -3.45 4.84 0.10
N ALA A 109 -4.77 4.97 0.29
CA ALA A 109 -5.66 3.81 0.40
C ALA A 109 -5.57 2.91 -0.83
N ALA A 110 -5.55 3.47 -2.05
CA ALA A 110 -5.38 2.69 -3.28
C ALA A 110 -4.00 2.03 -3.36
N GLN A 111 -2.92 2.74 -2.98
CA GLN A 111 -1.57 2.19 -2.99
C GLN A 111 -1.44 0.97 -2.07
N TYR A 112 -1.92 1.07 -0.83
CA TYR A 112 -1.91 -0.05 0.11
C TYR A 112 -2.85 -1.19 -0.31
N ALA A 113 -3.98 -0.85 -0.95
CA ALA A 113 -4.90 -1.83 -1.50
C ALA A 113 -4.26 -2.67 -2.62
N CYS A 114 -3.35 -2.10 -3.41
CA CYS A 114 -2.58 -2.85 -4.41
C CYS A 114 -1.72 -3.94 -3.76
N PHE A 115 -1.12 -3.66 -2.61
CA PHE A 115 -0.33 -4.66 -1.87
C PHE A 115 -1.20 -5.77 -1.29
N GLY A 116 -2.39 -5.41 -0.79
CA GLY A 116 -3.39 -6.36 -0.27
C GLY A 116 -4.14 -7.14 -1.34
N GLY A 117 -4.03 -6.75 -2.62
CA GLY A 117 -4.82 -7.30 -3.74
C GLY A 117 -6.30 -6.97 -3.65
N GLU A 118 -6.66 -5.84 -3.03
CA GLU A 118 -8.03 -5.38 -2.88
C GLU A 118 -8.52 -4.67 -4.17
N TRP A 119 -8.45 -5.35 -5.31
CA TRP A 119 -8.74 -4.76 -6.62
C TRP A 119 -10.18 -4.26 -6.76
N GLU A 120 -11.15 -4.95 -6.15
CA GLU A 120 -12.56 -4.49 -6.13
C GLU A 120 -12.76 -3.26 -5.24
N PHE A 121 -11.96 -3.12 -4.18
CA PHE A 121 -11.97 -1.92 -3.33
C PHE A 121 -11.47 -0.70 -4.11
N ILE A 122 -10.35 -0.85 -4.85
CA ILE A 122 -9.79 0.24 -5.65
C ILE A 122 -10.82 0.77 -6.66
N LYS A 123 -11.60 -0.11 -7.29
CA LYS A 123 -12.63 0.28 -8.27
C LYS A 123 -13.74 1.17 -7.71
N ILE A 124 -14.03 1.07 -6.41
CA ILE A 124 -15.09 1.87 -5.78
C ILE A 124 -14.58 3.17 -5.16
N LEU A 125 -13.26 3.39 -5.12
CA LEU A 125 -12.71 4.63 -4.60
C LEU A 125 -13.20 5.83 -5.42
N PRO A 126 -13.48 6.97 -4.77
CA PRO A 126 -13.88 8.17 -5.49
C PRO A 126 -12.77 8.60 -6.46
N SER A 127 -13.11 8.88 -7.72
CA SER A 127 -12.19 9.41 -8.73
C SER A 127 -11.86 10.90 -8.53
N THR A 128 -11.83 11.35 -7.27
CA THR A 128 -11.63 12.75 -6.88
C THR A 128 -10.34 13.32 -7.45
N THR A 129 -10.31 14.65 -7.63
CA THR A 129 -9.12 15.36 -8.05
C THR A 129 -7.99 15.18 -7.03
N LEU A 130 -6.84 14.69 -7.47
CA LEU A 130 -5.64 14.68 -6.64
C LEU A 130 -5.10 16.10 -6.45
N LYS A 131 -4.70 16.41 -5.22
CA LYS A 131 -3.96 17.66 -4.92
C LYS A 131 -2.46 17.52 -5.22
N SER A 132 -1.91 16.31 -5.14
CA SER A 132 -0.49 16.04 -5.37
C SER A 132 -0.07 16.47 -6.77
N GLN A 133 1.11 17.10 -6.85
CA GLN A 133 1.76 17.45 -8.12
C GLN A 133 2.82 16.44 -8.53
N GLN A 134 3.14 15.46 -7.67
CA GLN A 134 4.15 14.45 -7.98
C GLN A 134 3.69 13.59 -9.17
N ILE A 135 4.61 13.34 -10.11
CA ILE A 135 4.30 12.58 -11.33
C ILE A 135 3.95 11.13 -10.99
N SER A 136 4.66 10.51 -10.04
CA SER A 136 4.39 9.16 -9.51
C SER A 136 2.93 8.99 -9.05
N ASP A 137 2.43 9.90 -8.22
CA ASP A 137 1.06 9.90 -7.72
C ASP A 137 0.03 10.07 -8.84
N GLN A 138 0.27 11.03 -9.74
CA GLN A 138 -0.61 11.30 -10.86
C GLN A 138 -0.68 10.13 -11.85
N VAL A 139 0.45 9.48 -12.10
CA VAL A 139 0.56 8.28 -12.95
C VAL A 139 -0.17 7.11 -12.31
N PHE A 140 0.13 6.80 -11.04
CA PHE A 140 -0.56 5.74 -10.31
C PHE A 140 -2.07 5.95 -10.33
N TRP A 141 -2.54 7.16 -10.01
CA TRP A 141 -3.96 7.49 -10.00
C TRP A 141 -4.62 7.40 -11.37
N LYS A 142 -3.89 7.81 -12.42
CA LYS A 142 -4.34 7.65 -13.80
C LYS A 142 -4.48 6.17 -14.19
N LEU A 143 -3.61 5.30 -13.68
CA LEU A 143 -3.68 3.84 -13.91
C LEU A 143 -4.89 3.21 -13.21
N VAL A 144 -5.18 3.58 -11.95
CA VAL A 144 -6.35 3.05 -11.23
C VAL A 144 -7.68 3.66 -11.67
N HIS A 145 -7.67 4.93 -12.10
CA HIS A 145 -8.83 5.65 -12.61
C HIS A 145 -8.53 6.21 -14.02
N PRO A 146 -8.72 5.43 -15.10
CA PRO A 146 -8.37 5.84 -16.46
C PRO A 146 -9.04 7.13 -16.95
N ASN A 147 -10.20 7.49 -16.39
CA ASN A 147 -10.94 8.71 -16.72
C ASN A 147 -10.45 9.95 -15.96
N PHE A 148 -9.53 9.80 -14.99
CA PHE A 148 -8.93 10.92 -14.27
C PHE A 148 -8.15 11.82 -15.24
N SER A 149 -8.39 13.12 -15.18
CA SER A 149 -7.63 14.10 -15.97
C SER A 149 -6.38 14.52 -15.21
N ALA A 150 -5.31 13.74 -15.37
CA ALA A 150 -4.00 14.07 -14.80
C ALA A 150 -3.36 15.26 -15.53
N ASN A 151 -2.67 16.13 -14.81
CA ASN A 151 -1.91 17.25 -15.37
C ASN A 151 -0.46 16.80 -15.64
N LEU A 152 -0.31 15.80 -16.51
CA LEU A 152 0.98 15.21 -16.82
C LEU A 152 1.62 15.89 -18.04
N PRO A 153 2.94 16.11 -18.03
CA PRO A 153 3.64 16.62 -19.20
C PRO A 153 3.54 15.61 -20.35
N LYS A 154 3.44 16.11 -21.59
CA LYS A 154 3.41 15.25 -22.79
C LYS A 154 4.76 14.58 -23.06
N ASN A 155 5.84 15.26 -22.67
CA ASN A 155 7.21 14.86 -22.81
C ASN A 155 8.05 15.48 -21.69
N THR A 156 9.17 14.84 -21.39
CA THR A 156 10.13 15.25 -20.36
C THR A 156 11.52 14.84 -20.83
N THR A 157 12.53 15.56 -20.37
CA THR A 157 13.95 15.21 -20.56
C THR A 157 14.54 14.57 -19.30
N ASN A 158 13.76 14.46 -18.23
CA ASN A 158 14.11 13.70 -17.04
C ASN A 158 13.76 12.23 -17.29
N ASP A 159 14.75 11.37 -17.12
CA ASP A 159 14.67 9.93 -17.36
C ASP A 159 13.65 9.24 -16.42
N GLU A 160 13.64 9.59 -15.13
CA GLU A 160 12.66 9.07 -14.15
C GLU A 160 11.22 9.49 -14.48
N ASP A 161 11.00 10.77 -14.80
CA ASP A 161 9.68 11.24 -15.24
C ASP A 161 9.26 10.51 -16.54
N HIS A 162 10.20 10.24 -17.44
CA HIS A 162 9.93 9.53 -18.70
C HIS A 162 9.47 8.10 -18.43
N ALA A 163 10.16 7.39 -17.54
CA ALA A 163 9.80 6.04 -17.10
C ALA A 163 8.39 6.02 -16.49
N TRP A 164 8.05 6.99 -15.64
CA TRP A 164 6.70 7.13 -15.11
C TRP A 164 5.63 7.31 -16.19
N LEU A 165 5.85 8.23 -17.13
CA LEU A 165 4.91 8.45 -18.25
C LEU A 165 4.79 7.22 -19.16
N GLN A 166 5.85 6.41 -19.25
CA GLN A 166 5.86 5.18 -20.02
C GLN A 166 4.93 4.11 -19.41
N LEU A 167 4.85 4.03 -18.08
CA LEU A 167 3.97 3.08 -17.38
C LEU A 167 2.49 3.29 -17.72
N ILE A 168 2.05 4.53 -17.94
CA ILE A 168 0.67 4.85 -18.39
C ILE A 168 0.35 4.23 -19.76
N LYS A 169 1.37 4.12 -20.63
CA LYS A 169 1.20 3.57 -21.98
C LYS A 169 1.29 2.05 -21.98
N SER A 170 2.17 1.50 -21.16
CA SER A 170 2.44 0.06 -21.13
C SER A 170 1.43 -0.73 -20.27
N ILE A 171 0.81 -0.09 -19.28
CA ILE A 171 -0.23 -0.65 -18.40
C ILE A 171 -1.57 0.05 -18.71
N PRO A 172 -2.67 -0.67 -18.97
CA PRO A 172 -2.84 -2.13 -18.99
C PRO A 172 -2.60 -2.75 -20.38
N ALA A 173 -1.89 -2.07 -21.29
CA ALA A 173 -1.65 -2.54 -22.66
C ALA A 173 -0.88 -3.87 -22.76
N LYS A 174 -0.32 -4.36 -21.64
CA LYS A 174 0.50 -5.58 -21.54
C LYS A 174 1.78 -5.52 -22.37
N ASP A 175 2.31 -4.32 -22.57
CA ASP A 175 3.67 -4.17 -23.09
C ASP A 175 4.67 -4.42 -21.96
N HIS A 176 4.89 -5.70 -21.67
CA HIS A 176 5.69 -6.14 -20.52
C HIS A 176 7.16 -5.72 -20.63
N SER A 177 7.69 -5.59 -21.86
CA SER A 177 9.08 -5.12 -22.06
C SER A 177 9.22 -3.66 -21.69
N GLN A 178 8.30 -2.79 -22.15
CA GLN A 178 8.33 -1.38 -21.77
C GLN A 178 8.03 -1.18 -20.28
N THR A 179 7.13 -1.99 -19.72
CA THR A 179 6.83 -1.97 -18.28
C THR A 179 8.06 -2.32 -17.46
N GLU A 180 8.79 -3.39 -17.84
CA GLU A 180 10.01 -3.79 -17.14
C GLU A 180 11.10 -2.72 -17.22
N ASN A 181 11.33 -2.15 -18.42
CA ASN A 181 12.33 -1.09 -18.59
C ASN A 181 12.02 0.14 -17.73
N ALA A 182 10.76 0.58 -17.68
CA ALA A 182 10.36 1.70 -16.84
C ALA A 182 10.52 1.39 -15.35
N LEU A 183 10.15 0.18 -14.90
CA LEU A 183 10.33 -0.22 -13.50
C LEU A 183 11.81 -0.30 -13.10
N LYS A 184 12.71 -0.72 -14.02
CA LYS A 184 14.16 -0.69 -13.78
C LYS A 184 14.67 0.73 -13.58
N GLU A 185 14.31 1.63 -14.48
CA GLU A 185 14.75 3.02 -14.44
C GLU A 185 14.27 3.74 -13.18
N ILE A 186 13.02 3.50 -12.77
CA ILE A 186 12.49 4.02 -11.49
C ILE A 186 13.22 3.38 -10.30
N ALA A 187 13.43 2.07 -10.29
CA ALA A 187 14.15 1.41 -9.20
C ALA A 187 15.59 1.93 -9.08
N ASP A 188 16.32 2.04 -10.18
CA ASP A 188 17.70 2.53 -10.21
C ASP A 188 17.80 3.98 -9.72
N PHE A 189 16.84 4.83 -10.08
CA PHE A 189 16.76 6.20 -9.58
C PHE A 189 16.58 6.24 -8.05
N TRP A 190 15.56 5.56 -7.52
CA TRP A 190 15.25 5.63 -6.08
C TRP A 190 16.30 4.93 -5.21
N MET A 191 16.85 3.79 -5.67
CA MET A 191 17.95 3.14 -4.97
C MET A 191 19.20 4.05 -4.89
N ALA A 192 19.44 4.87 -5.91
CA ALA A 192 20.56 5.82 -5.94
C ALA A 192 20.29 7.07 -5.09
N GLU A 193 19.07 7.63 -5.12
CA GLU A 193 18.68 8.78 -4.30
C GLU A 193 18.73 8.45 -2.80
N ASP A 194 18.40 7.22 -2.42
CA ASP A 194 18.46 6.77 -1.02
C ASP A 194 19.88 6.39 -0.55
N GLU A 195 20.92 6.51 -1.38
CA GLU A 195 22.31 6.17 -1.02
C GLU A 195 22.47 4.79 -0.34
N ASP A 196 21.80 3.76 -0.89
CA ASP A 196 21.70 2.41 -0.32
C ASP A 196 20.91 2.29 1.00
N ASP A 197 20.35 3.38 1.55
CA ASP A 197 19.58 3.36 2.80
C ASP A 197 18.26 2.59 2.65
N TRP A 198 17.75 2.44 1.43
CA TRP A 198 16.56 1.65 1.10
C TRP A 198 16.64 0.17 1.56
N ILE A 199 17.84 -0.38 1.78
CA ILE A 199 18.03 -1.75 2.29
C ILE A 199 17.90 -1.85 3.81
N ASN A 200 18.00 -0.73 4.53
CA ASN A 200 17.99 -0.69 5.98
C ASN A 200 16.58 -0.69 6.54
N PHE A 201 16.43 -1.17 7.78
CA PHE A 201 15.21 -1.00 8.54
C PHE A 201 15.28 0.30 9.33
N HIS A 202 14.25 1.13 9.24
CA HIS A 202 14.17 2.39 9.98
C HIS A 202 13.09 2.31 11.05
N PRO A 203 13.46 2.09 12.33
CA PRO A 203 12.50 1.96 13.40
C PRO A 203 11.50 3.12 13.42
N ARG A 204 10.21 2.78 13.26
CA ARG A 204 9.09 3.74 13.28
C ARG A 204 9.07 4.76 12.14
N SER A 205 9.90 4.59 11.11
CA SER A 205 9.82 5.36 9.86
C SER A 205 9.21 4.45 8.81
N TYR A 206 7.89 4.51 8.70
CA TYR A 206 7.11 3.59 7.88
C TYR A 206 6.53 4.29 6.64
N PRO A 207 6.36 3.56 5.52
CA PRO A 207 6.74 2.16 5.31
C PRO A 207 8.22 1.96 4.93
N ASP A 208 8.78 0.78 5.23
CA ASP A 208 10.14 0.33 4.86
C ASP A 208 10.25 -0.06 3.37
N PHE A 209 9.48 0.58 2.49
CA PHE A 209 9.52 0.40 1.04
C PHE A 209 8.89 1.59 0.32
N GLU A 210 9.36 1.86 -0.90
CA GLU A 210 8.84 2.95 -1.73
C GLU A 210 7.42 2.66 -2.23
N THR A 211 6.45 3.24 -1.52
CA THR A 211 5.02 2.96 -1.69
C THR A 211 4.50 3.20 -3.11
N PRO A 212 4.67 4.39 -3.73
CA PRO A 212 4.14 4.62 -5.07
C PRO A 212 4.78 3.70 -6.10
N VAL A 213 6.08 3.45 -6.01
CA VAL A 213 6.81 2.57 -6.93
C VAL A 213 6.32 1.13 -6.81
N CYS A 214 6.30 0.59 -5.59
CA CYS A 214 5.83 -0.77 -5.34
C CYS A 214 4.36 -0.96 -5.71
N ALA A 215 3.50 0.04 -5.48
CA ALA A 215 2.07 -0.06 -5.80
C ALA A 215 1.84 -0.15 -7.32
N VAL A 216 2.66 0.54 -8.11
CA VAL A 216 2.59 0.49 -9.58
C VAL A 216 3.14 -0.83 -10.11
N ALA A 217 4.20 -1.37 -9.49
CA ALA A 217 4.65 -2.73 -9.76
C ALA A 217 3.56 -3.79 -9.46
N ALA A 218 2.81 -3.62 -8.36
CA ALA A 218 1.65 -4.47 -8.06
C ALA A 218 0.54 -4.36 -9.12
N LEU A 219 0.23 -3.15 -9.60
CA LEU A 219 -0.72 -2.95 -10.71
C LEU A 219 -0.25 -3.62 -12.00
N ALA A 220 1.02 -3.46 -12.36
CA ALA A 220 1.59 -4.12 -13.52
C ALA A 220 1.40 -5.63 -13.42
N ARG A 221 1.75 -6.22 -12.27
CA ARG A 221 1.63 -7.65 -11.98
C ARG A 221 0.18 -8.12 -12.06
N HIS A 222 -0.76 -7.36 -11.50
CA HIS A 222 -2.21 -7.63 -11.61
C HIS A 222 -2.67 -7.70 -13.08
N HIS A 223 -2.10 -6.85 -13.94
CA HIS A 223 -2.36 -6.84 -15.38
C HIS A 223 -1.56 -7.91 -16.17
N GLY A 224 -0.87 -8.81 -15.47
CA GLY A 224 -0.18 -9.97 -16.04
C GLY A 224 1.32 -9.79 -16.27
N PHE A 225 1.91 -8.68 -15.83
CA PHE A 225 3.36 -8.50 -15.89
C PHE A 225 4.07 -9.54 -15.03
N GLN A 226 5.13 -10.14 -15.60
CA GLN A 226 6.06 -11.01 -14.89
C GLN A 226 7.48 -10.51 -15.21
N PRO A 227 8.31 -10.18 -14.19
CA PRO A 227 9.67 -9.73 -14.42
C PRO A 227 10.52 -10.87 -15.00
N THR A 228 11.43 -10.53 -15.92
CA THR A 228 12.30 -11.51 -16.61
C THR A 228 13.77 -11.16 -16.56
N SER A 229 14.10 -9.91 -16.29
CA SER A 229 15.43 -9.32 -16.46
C SER A 229 15.78 -8.27 -15.41
N LEU A 230 14.98 -8.11 -14.35
CA LEU A 230 15.36 -7.32 -13.17
C LEU A 230 16.62 -7.92 -12.52
N THR A 231 17.52 -7.06 -12.03
CA THR A 231 18.60 -7.52 -11.15
C THR A 231 18.05 -7.97 -9.79
N PRO A 232 18.81 -8.74 -9.00
CA PRO A 232 18.39 -9.11 -7.64
C PRO A 232 18.05 -7.91 -6.76
N GLU A 233 18.82 -6.82 -6.86
CA GLU A 233 18.62 -5.58 -6.10
C GLU A 233 17.33 -4.88 -6.51
N GLN A 234 17.11 -4.71 -7.81
CA GLN A 234 15.86 -4.14 -8.35
C GLN A 234 14.64 -4.97 -7.96
N PHE A 235 14.77 -6.30 -7.99
CA PHE A 235 13.69 -7.18 -7.56
C PHE A 235 13.41 -7.04 -6.06
N SER A 236 14.46 -6.97 -5.22
CA SER A 236 14.35 -6.76 -3.77
C SER A 236 13.70 -5.42 -3.44
N PHE A 237 14.11 -4.35 -4.13
CA PHE A 237 13.51 -3.02 -3.99
C PHE A 237 12.02 -3.01 -4.34
N LEU A 238 11.64 -3.65 -5.45
CA LEU A 238 10.26 -3.73 -5.95
C LEU A 238 9.44 -4.87 -5.30
N GLU A 239 9.99 -5.62 -4.35
CA GLU A 239 9.45 -6.90 -3.90
C GLU A 239 8.02 -6.76 -3.36
N ALA A 240 7.72 -5.71 -2.58
CA ALA A 240 6.38 -5.49 -2.04
C ALA A 240 5.29 -5.53 -3.14
N GLY A 241 5.59 -4.97 -4.32
CA GLY A 241 4.70 -4.99 -5.47
C GLY A 241 4.75 -6.29 -6.30
N LEU A 242 5.94 -6.86 -6.45
CA LEU A 242 6.18 -8.02 -7.34
C LEU A 242 5.98 -9.38 -6.67
N ALA A 243 5.90 -9.42 -5.33
CA ALA A 243 5.83 -10.66 -4.57
C ALA A 243 4.66 -11.54 -5.02
N ILE A 244 4.96 -12.83 -5.24
CA ILE A 244 4.00 -13.87 -5.61
C ILE A 244 3.67 -14.77 -4.40
N PRO A 245 2.52 -15.45 -4.41
CA PRO A 245 1.40 -15.31 -5.35
C PRO A 245 0.60 -14.01 -5.14
N GLU A 246 -0.34 -13.73 -6.05
CA GLU A 246 -1.37 -12.70 -5.84
C GLU A 246 -2.09 -12.96 -4.50
N PRO A 247 -2.21 -11.96 -3.61
CA PRO A 247 -2.89 -12.15 -2.34
C PRO A 247 -4.39 -12.33 -2.58
N SER A 248 -5.01 -13.19 -1.78
CA SER A 248 -6.47 -13.26 -1.71
C SER A 248 -6.99 -12.02 -0.99
N PRO A 249 -7.99 -11.31 -1.54
CA PRO A 249 -8.52 -10.11 -0.90
C PRO A 249 -9.13 -10.47 0.47
N MET A 250 -8.85 -9.62 1.44
CA MET A 250 -9.39 -9.68 2.81
C MET A 250 -10.86 -9.28 2.85
N PHE A 251 -11.31 -8.42 1.93
CA PHE A 251 -12.68 -7.89 1.89
C PHE A 251 -13.48 -8.35 0.66
N PRO A 252 -13.60 -9.67 0.39
CA PRO A 252 -14.28 -10.13 -0.81
C PRO A 252 -15.76 -9.75 -0.74
N LYS A 253 -16.25 -9.03 -1.76
CA LYS A 253 -17.69 -8.70 -1.96
C LYS A 253 -18.31 -7.76 -0.92
N ILE A 254 -17.51 -7.15 -0.04
CA ILE A 254 -18.04 -6.18 0.96
C ILE A 254 -18.35 -4.83 0.28
N PHE A 255 -17.64 -4.50 -0.79
CA PHE A 255 -17.85 -3.31 -1.61
C PHE A 255 -18.90 -3.49 -2.71
N SER A 256 -20.05 -4.07 -2.35
CA SER A 256 -21.24 -3.88 -3.19
C SER A 256 -21.89 -2.58 -2.76
N LEU A 257 -21.62 -1.50 -3.49
CA LEU A 257 -22.47 -0.32 -3.44
C LEU A 257 -23.88 -0.79 -3.79
N SER A 258 -24.72 -0.98 -2.77
CA SER A 258 -26.15 -0.98 -3.02
C SER A 258 -26.42 0.37 -3.66
N ALA A 259 -26.82 0.37 -4.92
CA ALA A 259 -27.29 1.55 -5.62
C ALA A 259 -28.52 2.08 -4.88
N TYR A 260 -28.30 2.83 -3.80
CA TYR A 260 -29.35 3.49 -3.05
C TYR A 260 -29.23 4.98 -3.28
N SER A 261 -30.15 5.41 -4.14
CA SER A 261 -30.98 6.59 -3.95
C SER A 261 -30.25 7.91 -4.03
N THR A 262 -30.32 8.47 -5.23
CA THR A 262 -30.54 9.89 -5.48
C THR A 262 -31.66 10.43 -4.57
N ALA A 263 -31.38 10.72 -3.31
CA ALA A 263 -32.18 11.62 -2.50
C ALA A 263 -31.46 12.97 -2.51
N SER A 264 -32.00 13.89 -3.32
CA SER A 264 -31.56 15.28 -3.37
C SER A 264 -31.69 15.93 -1.97
N PRO A 265 -30.78 16.83 -1.58
CA PRO A 265 -31.01 17.66 -0.42
C PRO A 265 -32.01 18.76 -0.78
N VAL A 266 -33.15 18.79 -0.08
CA VAL A 266 -33.94 20.01 0.17
C VAL A 266 -34.07 20.13 1.68
#